data_AF-A0A5C5YDP8-F1
#
_entry.id   AF-A0A5C5YDP8-F1
#
_cell.length_a   1.000
_cell.length_b   1.000
_cell.length_c   1.000
_cell.angle_alpha   90.00
_cell.angle_beta   90.00
_cell.angle_gamma   90.00
#
_symmetry.space_group_name_H-M   'P 1'
#
loop_
_entity.id
_entity.type
_entity.pdbx_description
1 polymer ?
#
loop_
_entity_poly.entity_id
_entity_poly.type
_entity_poly.pdbx_seq_one_letter_code
_entity_poly.pdbx_strand_id
1 'polypeptide(L)'
;MSIPPIRHRHVNEHPVRKDGDYVLYWMIAFRRTGWNFSLQHAVDRANQLGKPLLIFEPLRTRYRWASDRLHRFVIEGMADNAANCQRQGVAYFPYVEPAPGRGTPLLHRLAKRACTVVTDQYPCFFLPDMIRAVKDRIPARLEQVDSNGVIPLAQPDRFFTVAHSYRRWTQKNVIDSLLAMPREQPLTDLQNKQADADSLLPAGVKRRWKAADLTALLGDGGLAEIPIDHDVRPSPTVRGGSVEANRRLDTFLKHRLSDYDELRNHPDEHATTGLSAHLHFGHIAAHQVVQAILDHESWTPDQAGAANGKNHGFWNTSPPAEALLDQILTWREIGFNQAYQRPQTYDRLESLPDWAQKTIAETRSDPRPYLYTLNQFENAQTHDELWNAAQRELVETGLMHNYMRMLWGKKILHWTENAQQALDFMIHLNNKYGLDGRDPNSYCGILWVLGRTDRAWGPKRPVFGSIRYMTSDSTRRKLRLGKYLQRFGD
;
A
#
# COMPACT_ATOMS: atom_id res chain seq x y z
N MET A 1 -11.84 18.70 15.86
CA MET A 1 -10.41 19.03 16.04
C MET A 1 -9.71 18.95 14.69
N SER A 2 -8.79 19.87 14.42
CA SER A 2 -7.91 19.82 13.24
C SER A 2 -6.97 18.62 13.28
N ILE A 3 -6.48 18.19 12.12
CA ILE A 3 -5.49 17.12 12.03
C ILE A 3 -4.15 17.50 12.71
N PRO A 4 -3.32 16.53 13.14
CA PRO A 4 -1.99 16.82 13.69
C PRO A 4 -1.09 17.58 12.69
N PRO A 5 -0.46 18.70 13.08
CA PRO A 5 0.34 19.52 12.16
C PRO A 5 1.48 18.76 11.47
N ILE A 6 2.09 17.78 12.13
CA ILE A 6 3.18 16.95 11.58
C ILE A 6 2.77 16.14 10.35
N ARG A 7 1.47 15.91 10.15
CA ARG A 7 0.92 15.19 8.99
C ARG A 7 0.65 16.11 7.81
N HIS A 8 0.75 17.43 7.97
CA HIS A 8 0.40 18.40 6.95
C HIS A 8 1.63 19.17 6.47
N ARG A 9 1.68 19.46 5.17
CA ARG A 9 2.64 20.40 4.61
C ARG A 9 2.09 21.15 3.40
N HIS A 10 2.61 22.33 3.16
CA HIS A 10 2.42 23.04 1.89
C HIS A 10 3.40 22.51 0.85
N VAL A 11 2.92 22.30 -0.38
CA VAL A 11 3.75 21.86 -1.52
C VAL A 11 4.20 23.05 -2.39
N ASN A 12 3.44 24.15 -2.34
CA ASN A 12 3.72 25.39 -3.03
C ASN A 12 3.33 26.60 -2.17
N GLU A 13 3.68 27.80 -2.64
CA GLU A 13 3.50 29.07 -1.91
C GLU A 13 2.21 29.85 -2.26
N HIS A 14 1.38 29.34 -3.17
CA HIS A 14 0.15 30.03 -3.56
C HIS A 14 -0.81 30.20 -2.38
N PRO A 15 -1.40 31.40 -2.15
CA PRO A 15 -2.32 31.60 -1.02
C PRO A 15 -3.60 30.76 -1.16
N VAL A 16 -4.26 30.52 -0.02
CA VAL A 16 -5.64 30.01 -0.02
C VAL A 16 -6.56 31.10 -0.58
N ARG A 17 -7.41 30.74 -1.54
CA ARG A 17 -8.29 31.67 -2.26
C ARG A 17 -9.70 31.61 -1.68
N LYS A 18 -10.18 32.69 -1.08
CA LYS A 18 -11.53 32.74 -0.45
C LYS A 18 -12.67 32.82 -1.46
N ASP A 19 -12.38 33.32 -2.65
CA ASP A 19 -13.27 33.51 -3.80
C ASP A 19 -13.43 32.25 -4.67
N GLY A 20 -12.72 31.16 -4.35
CA GLY A 20 -12.93 29.86 -5.00
C GLY A 20 -14.33 29.30 -4.75
N ASP A 21 -14.76 28.37 -5.61
CA ASP A 21 -16.10 27.77 -5.56
C ASP A 21 -16.19 26.63 -4.53
N TYR A 22 -15.10 25.88 -4.35
CA TYR A 22 -15.05 24.67 -3.52
C TYR A 22 -13.65 24.43 -2.96
N VAL A 23 -13.52 23.56 -1.95
CA VAL A 23 -12.25 22.90 -1.63
C VAL A 23 -12.13 21.63 -2.49
N LEU A 24 -10.97 21.41 -3.10
CA LEU A 24 -10.72 20.23 -3.93
C LEU A 24 -9.90 19.21 -3.15
N TYR A 25 -10.43 18.02 -2.92
CA TYR A 25 -9.63 16.88 -2.46
C TYR A 25 -9.22 16.02 -3.67
N TRP A 26 -7.94 16.06 -4.00
CA TRP A 26 -7.32 15.22 -5.02
C TRP A 26 -6.86 13.90 -4.38
N MET A 27 -7.75 12.91 -4.40
CA MET A 27 -7.55 11.59 -3.79
C MET A 27 -6.73 10.70 -4.74
N ILE A 28 -5.54 10.28 -4.32
CA ILE A 28 -4.61 9.53 -5.17
C ILE A 28 -4.08 8.25 -4.54
N ALA A 29 -4.04 8.18 -3.21
CA ALA A 29 -3.48 7.07 -2.44
C ALA A 29 -4.43 6.54 -1.37
N PHE A 30 -5.20 7.42 -0.72
CA PHE A 30 -6.09 7.02 0.39
C PHE A 30 -7.53 6.91 -0.10
N ARG A 31 -7.79 5.88 -0.91
CA ARG A 31 -9.06 5.67 -1.65
C ARG A 31 -10.20 5.18 -0.74
N ARG A 32 -10.51 5.96 0.28
CA ARG A 32 -11.56 5.71 1.27
C ARG A 32 -12.08 7.02 1.84
N THR A 33 -13.32 6.97 2.31
CA THR A 33 -14.02 8.12 2.92
C THR A 33 -14.00 8.13 4.45
N GLY A 34 -13.37 7.15 5.09
CA GLY A 34 -13.24 7.04 6.55
C GLY A 34 -11.79 6.85 6.97
N TRP A 35 -11.46 7.18 8.24
CA TRP A 35 -10.11 7.04 8.78
C TRP A 35 -9.02 7.66 7.87
N ASN A 36 -9.27 8.87 7.39
CA ASN A 36 -8.45 9.52 6.36
C ASN A 36 -8.16 10.97 6.77
N PHE A 37 -6.92 11.26 7.16
CA PHE A 37 -6.49 12.62 7.53
C PHE A 37 -6.54 13.60 6.36
N SER A 38 -6.22 13.18 5.12
CA SER A 38 -6.31 14.07 3.96
C SER A 38 -7.76 14.53 3.75
N LEU A 39 -8.71 13.59 3.84
CA LEU A 39 -10.12 13.92 3.72
C LEU A 39 -10.61 14.78 4.89
N GLN A 40 -10.22 14.42 6.12
CA GLN A 40 -10.58 15.21 7.31
C GLN A 40 -10.08 16.65 7.19
N HIS A 41 -8.84 16.85 6.77
CA HIS A 41 -8.29 18.18 6.53
C HIS A 41 -9.05 18.94 5.42
N ALA A 42 -9.45 18.25 4.35
CA ALA A 42 -10.25 18.86 3.29
C ALA A 42 -11.64 19.28 3.79
N VAL A 43 -12.28 18.49 4.66
CA VAL A 43 -13.54 18.85 5.34
C VAL A 43 -13.35 20.04 6.27
N ASP A 44 -12.32 20.02 7.12
CA ASP A 44 -12.01 21.12 8.04
C ASP A 44 -11.79 22.42 7.26
N ARG A 45 -11.08 22.35 6.12
CA ARG A 45 -10.83 23.50 5.24
C ARG A 45 -12.10 23.99 4.54
N ALA A 46 -12.97 23.07 4.10
CA ALA A 46 -14.26 23.40 3.51
C ALA A 46 -15.15 24.16 4.50
N ASN A 47 -15.23 23.66 5.74
CA ASN A 47 -15.98 24.28 6.83
C ASN A 47 -15.40 25.66 7.20
N GLN A 48 -14.08 25.79 7.33
CA GLN A 48 -13.41 27.08 7.63
C GLN A 48 -13.71 28.16 6.58
N LEU A 49 -13.89 27.76 5.31
CA LEU A 49 -14.14 28.68 4.20
C LEU A 49 -15.64 28.86 3.89
N GLY A 50 -16.52 28.08 4.53
CA GLY A 50 -17.94 28.04 4.19
C GLY A 50 -18.24 27.50 2.78
N LYS A 51 -17.35 26.65 2.24
CA LYS A 51 -17.41 26.16 0.84
C LYS A 51 -17.76 24.67 0.79
N PRO A 52 -18.37 24.20 -0.30
CA PRO A 52 -18.54 22.76 -0.52
C PRO A 52 -17.20 22.07 -0.78
N LEU A 53 -17.20 20.74 -0.61
CA LEU A 53 -16.06 19.87 -0.90
C LEU A 53 -16.33 19.13 -2.22
N LEU A 54 -15.37 19.17 -3.15
CA LEU A 54 -15.32 18.32 -4.33
C LEU A 54 -14.21 17.28 -4.16
N ILE A 55 -14.57 16.00 -4.12
CA ILE A 55 -13.60 14.89 -4.10
C ILE A 55 -13.35 14.45 -5.55
N PHE A 56 -12.12 14.57 -6.00
CA PHE A 56 -11.66 14.14 -7.32
C PHE A 56 -10.75 12.92 -7.17
N GLU A 57 -11.22 11.77 -7.68
CA GLU A 57 -10.47 10.51 -7.65
C GLU A 57 -10.09 10.08 -9.08
N PRO A 58 -8.89 10.45 -9.57
CA PRO A 58 -8.42 9.99 -10.87
C PRO A 58 -7.79 8.59 -10.82
N LEU A 59 -8.02 7.84 -11.90
CA LEU A 59 -7.32 6.63 -12.27
C LEU A 59 -6.77 6.81 -13.70
N ARG A 60 -5.46 7.04 -13.79
CA ARG A 60 -4.73 7.20 -15.06
C ARG A 60 -4.41 5.85 -15.69
N THR A 61 -4.09 5.83 -16.97
CA THR A 61 -3.62 4.60 -17.67
C THR A 61 -2.12 4.61 -17.89
N ARG A 62 -1.50 5.79 -17.93
CA ARG A 62 -0.06 5.95 -18.19
C ARG A 62 0.80 5.72 -16.95
N TYR A 63 0.98 4.48 -16.52
CA TYR A 63 2.01 4.08 -15.56
C TYR A 63 2.46 2.64 -15.80
N ARG A 64 3.69 2.32 -15.38
CA ARG A 64 4.26 0.98 -15.53
C ARG A 64 3.38 -0.02 -14.77
N TRP A 65 3.02 -1.13 -15.42
CA TRP A 65 2.18 -2.21 -14.88
C TRP A 65 0.69 -1.90 -14.71
N ALA A 66 0.17 -0.83 -15.32
CA ALA A 66 -1.28 -0.65 -15.43
C ALA A 66 -1.90 -1.88 -16.12
N SER A 67 -2.94 -2.46 -15.52
CA SER A 67 -3.56 -3.70 -16.00
C SER A 67 -5.01 -3.83 -15.55
N ASP A 68 -5.77 -4.72 -16.19
CA ASP A 68 -7.15 -5.03 -15.82
C ASP A 68 -7.28 -5.33 -14.33
N ARG A 69 -6.34 -6.09 -13.75
CA ARG A 69 -6.32 -6.41 -12.32
C ARG A 69 -6.31 -5.20 -11.42
N LEU A 70 -5.37 -4.28 -11.64
CA LEU A 70 -5.20 -3.12 -10.77
C LEU A 70 -6.34 -2.14 -10.97
N HIS A 71 -6.75 -1.92 -12.22
CA HIS A 71 -7.84 -1.00 -12.56
C HIS A 71 -9.17 -1.51 -12.01
N ARG A 72 -9.48 -2.80 -12.18
CA ARG A 72 -10.68 -3.41 -11.59
C ARG A 72 -10.72 -3.19 -10.09
N PHE A 73 -9.64 -3.50 -9.38
CA PHE A 73 -9.56 -3.38 -7.93
C PHE A 73 -9.79 -1.93 -7.44
N VAL A 74 -9.22 -0.94 -8.14
CA VAL A 74 -9.43 0.48 -7.81
C VAL A 74 -10.86 0.93 -8.12
N ILE A 75 -11.43 0.54 -9.27
CA ILE A 75 -12.79 0.93 -9.69
C ILE A 75 -13.85 0.33 -8.75
N GLU A 76 -13.62 -0.87 -8.22
CA GLU A 76 -14.46 -1.44 -7.16
C GLU A 76 -14.46 -0.57 -5.90
N GLY A 77 -13.31 0.03 -5.53
CA GLY A 77 -13.23 1.01 -4.46
C GLY A 77 -13.85 2.36 -4.79
N MET A 78 -13.76 2.82 -6.03
CA MET A 78 -14.47 4.00 -6.49
C MET A 78 -15.99 3.85 -6.36
N ALA A 79 -16.53 2.64 -6.57
CA ALA A 79 -17.96 2.35 -6.41
C ALA A 79 -18.40 2.47 -4.95
N ASP A 80 -17.61 1.95 -4.01
CA ASP A 80 -17.85 2.12 -2.58
C ASP A 80 -17.78 3.60 -2.16
N ASN A 81 -16.78 4.35 -2.65
CA ASN A 81 -16.64 5.78 -2.40
C ASN A 81 -17.83 6.57 -2.97
N ALA A 82 -18.28 6.26 -4.19
CA ALA A 82 -19.43 6.89 -4.82
C ALA A 82 -20.70 6.69 -3.98
N ALA A 83 -20.99 5.45 -3.57
CA ALA A 83 -22.13 5.12 -2.74
C ALA A 83 -22.10 5.86 -1.40
N ASN A 84 -20.93 5.92 -0.73
CA ASN A 84 -20.85 6.64 0.54
C ASN A 84 -20.95 8.16 0.37
N CYS A 85 -20.30 8.74 -0.65
CA CYS A 85 -20.40 10.17 -0.94
C CYS A 85 -21.84 10.58 -1.26
N GLN A 86 -22.57 9.77 -2.03
CA GLN A 86 -24.00 9.99 -2.30
C GLN A 86 -24.82 10.01 -1.01
N ARG A 87 -24.67 9.02 -0.12
CA ARG A 87 -25.36 9.01 1.18
C ARG A 87 -25.01 10.21 2.05
N GLN A 88 -23.75 10.65 2.03
CA GLN A 88 -23.28 11.76 2.86
C GLN A 88 -23.60 13.14 2.25
N GLY A 89 -24.08 13.20 1.01
CA GLY A 89 -24.38 14.44 0.30
C GLY A 89 -23.14 15.20 -0.16
N VAL A 90 -22.13 14.49 -0.64
CA VAL A 90 -20.81 15.05 -1.02
C VAL A 90 -20.53 14.84 -2.50
N ALA A 91 -20.07 15.90 -3.17
CA ALA A 91 -19.72 15.89 -4.57
C ALA A 91 -18.48 15.03 -4.80
N TYR A 92 -18.66 13.95 -5.55
CA TYR A 92 -17.61 13.00 -5.88
C TYR A 92 -17.49 12.87 -7.40
N PHE A 93 -16.26 13.00 -7.89
CA PHE A 93 -15.91 12.96 -9.30
C PHE A 93 -14.89 11.84 -9.54
N PRO A 94 -15.34 10.59 -9.76
CA PRO A 94 -14.48 9.50 -10.19
C PRO A 94 -14.12 9.70 -11.66
N TYR A 95 -12.84 9.57 -12.00
CA TYR A 95 -12.40 9.71 -13.39
C TYR A 95 -11.44 8.60 -13.77
N VAL A 96 -11.87 7.72 -14.67
CA VAL A 96 -11.01 6.72 -15.31
C VAL A 96 -10.57 7.27 -16.66
N GLU A 97 -9.26 7.39 -16.84
CA GLU A 97 -8.67 7.97 -18.04
C GLU A 97 -8.90 7.03 -19.26
N PRO A 98 -9.64 7.46 -20.29
CA PRO A 98 -9.96 6.58 -21.41
C PRO A 98 -8.78 6.39 -22.38
N ALA A 99 -7.83 7.33 -22.38
CA ALA A 99 -6.61 7.23 -23.19
C ALA A 99 -5.47 8.04 -22.57
N PRO A 100 -4.20 7.64 -22.75
CA PRO A 100 -3.07 8.26 -22.09
C PRO A 100 -3.01 9.77 -22.30
N GLY A 101 -2.95 10.52 -21.21
CA GLY A 101 -2.80 11.97 -21.23
C GLY A 101 -4.11 12.75 -21.34
N ARG A 102 -5.26 12.10 -21.60
CA ARG A 102 -6.58 12.78 -21.65
C ARG A 102 -6.93 13.46 -20.33
N GLY A 103 -6.52 12.89 -19.20
CA GLY A 103 -6.73 13.46 -17.86
C GLY A 103 -5.72 14.55 -17.47
N THR A 104 -4.62 14.73 -18.21
CA THR A 104 -3.50 15.60 -17.79
C THR A 104 -3.91 17.03 -17.44
N PRO A 105 -4.76 17.73 -18.22
CA PRO A 105 -5.15 19.11 -17.89
C PRO A 105 -6.21 19.20 -16.78
N LEU A 106 -6.84 18.09 -16.40
CA LEU A 106 -8.06 18.08 -15.59
C LEU A 106 -7.84 18.67 -14.19
N LEU A 107 -6.80 18.19 -13.48
CA LEU A 107 -6.46 18.71 -12.15
C LEU A 107 -6.23 20.23 -12.18
N HIS A 108 -5.48 20.73 -13.16
CA HIS A 108 -5.24 22.16 -13.32
C HIS A 108 -6.55 22.93 -13.57
N ARG A 109 -7.48 22.38 -14.36
CA ARG A 109 -8.77 23.02 -14.66
C ARG A 109 -9.70 23.06 -13.44
N LEU A 110 -9.74 21.99 -12.64
CA LEU A 110 -10.46 21.96 -11.37
C LEU A 110 -9.85 22.97 -10.39
N ALA A 111 -8.52 22.93 -10.24
CA ALA A 111 -7.82 23.80 -9.31
C ALA A 111 -8.00 25.29 -9.62
N LYS A 112 -8.25 25.69 -10.88
CA LYS A 112 -8.58 27.10 -11.23
C LYS A 112 -9.77 27.66 -10.47
N ARG A 113 -10.73 26.82 -10.04
CA ARG A 113 -11.91 27.24 -9.28
C ARG A 113 -11.84 26.83 -7.80
N ALA A 114 -10.82 26.09 -7.39
CA ALA A 114 -10.68 25.62 -6.01
C ALA A 114 -10.13 26.70 -5.06
N CYS A 115 -10.62 26.77 -3.83
CA CYS A 115 -10.04 27.62 -2.80
C CYS A 115 -8.62 27.18 -2.44
N THR A 116 -8.43 25.86 -2.38
CA THR A 116 -7.17 25.15 -2.17
C THR A 116 -7.35 23.71 -2.65
N VAL A 117 -6.23 23.03 -2.94
CA VAL A 117 -6.18 21.62 -3.31
C VAL A 117 -5.51 20.86 -2.17
N VAL A 118 -6.23 19.93 -1.57
CA VAL A 118 -5.69 18.96 -0.61
C VAL A 118 -5.38 17.66 -1.35
N THR A 119 -4.26 17.01 -1.08
CA THR A 119 -3.91 15.72 -1.67
C THR A 119 -3.16 14.83 -0.69
N ASP A 120 -2.93 13.57 -1.09
CA ASP A 120 -2.31 12.55 -0.25
C ASP A 120 -0.77 12.62 -0.30
N GLN A 121 -0.14 12.35 0.84
CA GLN A 121 1.28 12.07 0.92
C GLN A 121 1.52 10.57 0.83
N TYR A 122 2.17 10.10 -0.23
CA TYR A 122 2.60 8.71 -0.34
C TYR A 122 4.08 8.69 -0.75
N PRO A 123 4.96 7.88 -0.13
CA PRO A 123 6.39 8.10 -0.21
C PRO A 123 7.10 7.45 -1.40
N CYS A 124 6.45 6.54 -2.15
CA CYS A 124 7.11 5.79 -3.22
C CYS A 124 6.33 5.76 -4.54
N PHE A 125 6.89 5.07 -5.53
CA PHE A 125 6.36 4.93 -6.88
C PHE A 125 6.21 6.30 -7.57
N PHE A 126 5.30 6.45 -8.54
CA PHE A 126 5.21 7.70 -9.30
C PHE A 126 4.45 8.83 -8.57
N LEU A 127 3.84 8.58 -7.40
CA LEU A 127 2.99 9.56 -6.72
C LEU A 127 3.77 10.81 -6.23
N PRO A 128 4.94 10.68 -5.57
CA PRO A 128 5.80 11.83 -5.28
C PRO A 128 6.14 12.67 -6.52
N ASP A 129 6.48 11.99 -7.63
CA ASP A 129 6.91 12.63 -8.87
C ASP A 129 5.77 13.38 -9.55
N MET A 130 4.57 12.80 -9.49
CA MET A 130 3.35 13.43 -9.97
C MET A 130 3.07 14.74 -9.23
N ILE A 131 3.24 14.75 -7.90
CA ILE A 131 3.06 15.95 -7.08
C ILE A 131 4.14 16.99 -7.40
N ARG A 132 5.42 16.57 -7.49
CA ARG A 132 6.52 17.46 -7.90
C ARG A 132 6.29 18.08 -9.28
N ALA A 133 5.73 17.34 -10.23
CA ALA A 133 5.46 17.82 -11.58
C ALA A 133 4.32 18.83 -11.67
N VAL A 134 3.36 18.81 -10.73
CA VAL A 134 2.20 19.71 -10.75
C VAL A 134 2.32 20.90 -9.80
N LYS A 135 3.24 20.87 -8.81
CA LYS A 135 3.33 21.89 -7.75
C LYS A 135 3.40 23.32 -8.28
N ASP A 136 4.17 23.56 -9.34
CA ASP A 136 4.42 24.87 -9.95
C ASP A 136 3.42 25.19 -11.08
N ARG A 137 2.55 24.23 -11.43
CA ARG A 137 1.61 24.34 -12.55
C ARG A 137 0.17 24.52 -12.08
N ILE A 138 -0.13 24.26 -10.80
CA ILE A 138 -1.49 24.37 -10.25
C ILE A 138 -1.72 25.81 -9.78
N PRO A 139 -2.80 26.50 -10.22
CA PRO A 139 -3.04 27.91 -9.92
C PRO A 139 -3.75 28.12 -8.56
N ALA A 140 -3.44 27.27 -7.59
CA ALA A 140 -4.04 27.27 -6.25
C ALA A 140 -3.03 26.72 -5.23
N ARG A 141 -3.26 27.03 -3.95
CA ARG A 141 -2.55 26.36 -2.83
C ARG A 141 -2.65 24.85 -3.01
N LEU A 142 -1.52 24.16 -2.90
CA LEU A 142 -1.45 22.70 -2.85
C LEU A 142 -0.96 22.27 -1.47
N GLU A 143 -1.81 21.55 -0.76
CA GLU A 143 -1.60 21.03 0.59
C GLU A 143 -1.51 19.51 0.51
N GLN A 144 -0.50 18.94 1.15
CA GLN A 144 -0.28 17.49 1.16
C GLN A 144 -0.39 16.95 2.57
N VAL A 145 -1.11 15.85 2.73
CA VAL A 145 -1.44 15.28 4.03
C VAL A 145 -1.07 13.79 4.10
N ASP A 146 -0.41 13.40 5.18
CA ASP A 146 -0.05 12.02 5.50
C ASP A 146 -1.17 11.30 6.25
N SER A 147 -1.70 10.24 5.65
CA SER A 147 -2.64 9.30 6.26
C SER A 147 -2.24 7.83 6.04
N ASN A 148 -0.93 7.54 5.87
CA ASN A 148 -0.41 6.21 5.52
C ASN A 148 -0.50 5.19 6.66
N GLY A 149 -0.19 5.63 7.88
CA GLY A 149 0.06 4.78 9.04
C GLY A 149 -0.16 5.53 10.35
N VAL A 150 -0.21 4.77 11.45
CA VAL A 150 -0.41 5.31 12.79
C VAL A 150 0.73 6.26 13.13
N ILE A 151 1.97 5.90 12.81
CA ILE A 151 3.08 6.83 12.95
C ILE A 151 3.13 7.79 11.73
N PRO A 152 3.10 9.12 11.93
CA PRO A 152 3.39 10.08 10.87
C PRO A 152 4.75 9.82 10.20
N LEU A 153 4.81 9.85 8.87
CA LEU A 153 6.03 9.63 8.09
C LEU A 153 7.19 10.53 8.53
N ALA A 154 6.87 11.77 8.91
CA ALA A 154 7.84 12.79 9.31
C ALA A 154 8.28 12.68 10.79
N GLN A 155 7.65 11.82 11.60
CA GLN A 155 7.97 11.73 13.03
C GLN A 155 9.33 11.08 13.30
N PRO A 156 9.72 9.95 12.69
CA PRO A 156 11.07 9.44 12.85
C PRO A 156 12.08 10.36 12.14
N ASP A 157 13.10 10.80 12.85
CA ASP A 157 14.19 11.68 12.38
C ASP A 157 15.27 10.96 11.57
N ARG A 158 15.18 9.62 11.48
CA ARG A 158 16.12 8.76 10.78
C ARG A 158 15.43 7.57 10.12
N PHE A 159 16.14 6.92 9.23
CA PHE A 159 15.76 5.60 8.74
C PHE A 159 16.29 4.50 9.65
N PHE A 160 15.60 3.36 9.70
CA PHE A 160 15.98 2.22 10.53
C PHE A 160 16.42 1.03 9.69
N THR A 161 17.59 0.47 10.01
CA THR A 161 18.16 -0.70 9.32
C THR A 161 17.85 -2.03 10.00
N VAL A 162 17.25 -2.01 11.21
CA VAL A 162 16.96 -3.21 12.01
C VAL A 162 15.59 -3.07 12.65
N ALA A 163 14.74 -4.10 12.50
CA ALA A 163 13.37 -4.10 13.01
C ALA A 163 13.30 -3.92 14.54
N HIS A 164 14.22 -4.50 15.31
CA HIS A 164 14.29 -4.30 16.77
C HIS A 164 14.44 -2.82 17.16
N SER A 165 15.30 -2.09 16.46
CA SER A 165 15.54 -0.67 16.72
C SER A 165 14.34 0.19 16.36
N TYR A 166 13.67 -0.11 15.22
CA TYR A 166 12.43 0.57 14.85
C TYR A 166 11.32 0.28 15.86
N ARG A 167 11.13 -0.98 16.23
CA ARG A 167 10.13 -1.39 17.22
C ARG A 167 10.31 -0.69 18.55
N ARG A 168 11.53 -0.66 19.09
CA ARG A 168 11.82 0.06 20.34
C ARG A 168 11.50 1.55 20.23
N TRP A 169 11.77 2.15 19.06
CA TRP A 169 11.41 3.54 18.81
C TRP A 169 9.89 3.71 18.73
N THR A 170 9.18 2.87 17.99
CA THR A 170 7.71 2.89 17.91
C THR A 170 7.08 2.76 19.29
N GLN A 171 7.51 1.80 20.11
CA GLN A 171 7.00 1.61 21.48
C GLN A 171 7.16 2.86 22.38
N LYS A 172 8.16 3.71 22.13
CA LYS A 172 8.34 4.96 22.87
C LYS A 172 7.44 6.11 22.39
N ASN A 173 6.89 6.03 21.19
CA ASN A 173 6.25 7.16 20.49
C ASN A 173 4.81 6.86 20.03
N VAL A 174 4.38 5.59 20.05
CA VAL A 174 3.12 5.15 19.44
C VAL A 174 1.91 5.61 20.24
N ILE A 175 2.02 5.75 21.56
CA ILE A 175 0.89 6.16 22.42
C ILE A 175 0.38 7.55 22.01
N ASP A 176 1.28 8.52 21.81
CA ASP A 176 0.91 9.86 21.34
C ASP A 176 0.21 9.82 19.98
N SER A 177 0.63 8.90 19.11
CA SER A 177 0.03 8.71 17.79
C SER A 177 -1.36 8.07 17.85
N LEU A 178 -1.58 7.14 18.80
CA LEU A 178 -2.88 6.51 19.06
C LEU A 178 -3.90 7.48 19.68
N LEU A 179 -3.43 8.50 20.40
CA LEU A 179 -4.29 9.59 20.88
C LEU A 179 -4.70 10.57 19.76
N ALA A 180 -3.99 10.54 18.63
CA ALA A 180 -4.16 11.45 17.51
C ALA A 180 -4.54 10.68 16.23
N MET A 181 -5.68 9.97 16.27
CA MET A 181 -6.23 9.17 15.17
C MET A 181 -7.15 10.00 14.25
N PRO A 182 -7.28 9.61 12.95
CA PRO A 182 -8.23 10.28 12.08
C PRO A 182 -9.65 9.91 12.48
N ARG A 183 -10.61 10.81 12.22
CA ARG A 183 -12.02 10.50 12.46
C ARG A 183 -12.46 9.30 11.64
N GLU A 184 -13.31 8.46 12.23
CA GLU A 184 -13.90 7.32 11.54
C GLU A 184 -14.71 7.76 10.31
N GLN A 185 -15.52 8.82 10.45
CA GLN A 185 -16.38 9.33 9.38
C GLN A 185 -16.21 10.85 9.18
N PRO A 186 -15.11 11.34 8.58
CA PRO A 186 -14.88 12.78 8.43
C PRO A 186 -15.98 13.54 7.68
N LEU A 187 -16.69 12.88 6.76
CA LEU A 187 -17.74 13.51 5.96
C LEU A 187 -18.98 13.91 6.76
N THR A 188 -19.21 13.33 7.94
CA THR A 188 -20.37 13.71 8.79
C THR A 188 -20.23 15.13 9.32
N ASP A 189 -18.99 15.62 9.47
CA ASP A 189 -18.68 16.98 9.91
C ASP A 189 -18.81 18.04 8.81
N LEU A 190 -19.00 17.65 7.54
CA LEU A 190 -19.09 18.61 6.44
C LEU A 190 -20.39 19.41 6.54
N GLN A 191 -20.27 20.73 6.67
CA GLN A 191 -21.40 21.64 6.87
C GLN A 191 -22.09 22.00 5.54
N ASN A 192 -21.32 22.41 4.54
CA ASN A 192 -21.83 22.81 3.23
C ASN A 192 -21.89 21.59 2.29
N LYS A 193 -22.95 20.78 2.46
CA LYS A 193 -23.18 19.58 1.67
C LYS A 193 -23.72 19.93 0.29
N GLN A 194 -23.08 19.40 -0.73
CA GLN A 194 -23.51 19.47 -2.12
C GLN A 194 -23.23 18.11 -2.75
N ALA A 195 -24.29 17.35 -3.06
CA ALA A 195 -24.16 16.00 -3.61
C ALA A 195 -23.86 16.01 -5.10
N ASP A 196 -24.37 17.01 -5.83
CA ASP A 196 -24.23 17.07 -7.28
C ASP A 196 -22.85 17.62 -7.67
N ALA A 197 -21.95 16.73 -8.09
CA ALA A 197 -20.65 17.14 -8.61
C ALA A 197 -20.79 18.03 -9.85
N ASP A 198 -21.78 17.81 -10.71
CA ASP A 198 -21.97 18.62 -11.92
C ASP A 198 -22.33 20.08 -11.57
N SER A 199 -22.96 20.34 -10.43
CA SER A 199 -23.19 21.70 -9.95
C SER A 199 -21.88 22.47 -9.66
N LEU A 200 -20.83 21.76 -9.23
CA LEU A 200 -19.52 22.34 -8.90
C LEU A 200 -18.55 22.34 -10.07
N LEU A 201 -18.73 21.45 -11.05
CA LEU A 201 -17.81 21.30 -12.16
C LEU A 201 -17.97 22.47 -13.17
N PRO A 202 -16.86 23.10 -13.61
CA PRO A 202 -16.91 24.12 -14.66
C PRO A 202 -17.54 23.56 -15.95
N ALA A 203 -18.33 24.35 -16.68
CA ALA A 203 -19.01 23.90 -17.90
C ALA A 203 -18.06 23.28 -18.94
N GLY A 204 -16.87 23.88 -19.12
CA GLY A 204 -15.83 23.33 -20.00
C GLY A 204 -15.23 22.00 -19.51
N VAL A 205 -15.28 21.74 -18.19
CA VAL A 205 -14.89 20.46 -17.61
C VAL A 205 -15.95 19.40 -17.91
N LYS A 206 -17.22 19.66 -17.55
CA LYS A 206 -18.37 18.76 -17.77
C LYS A 206 -18.54 18.28 -19.22
N ARG A 207 -18.20 19.15 -20.17
CA ARG A 207 -18.28 18.83 -21.60
C ARG A 207 -17.18 17.87 -22.04
N ARG A 208 -15.98 17.97 -21.46
CA ARG A 208 -14.78 17.29 -21.95
C ARG A 208 -14.37 16.07 -21.12
N TRP A 209 -14.61 16.09 -19.81
CA TRP A 209 -14.31 15.01 -18.89
C TRP A 209 -15.59 14.60 -18.19
N LYS A 210 -16.04 13.38 -18.46
CA LYS A 210 -17.20 12.78 -17.82
C LYS A 210 -16.76 12.02 -16.58
N ALA A 211 -17.64 11.98 -15.58
CA ALA A 211 -17.47 11.06 -14.46
C ALA A 211 -17.47 9.63 -15.01
N ALA A 212 -16.69 8.76 -14.38
CA ALA A 212 -16.61 7.36 -14.76
C ALA A 212 -17.97 6.69 -14.53
N ASP A 213 -18.48 5.98 -15.55
CA ASP A 213 -19.61 5.06 -15.37
C ASP A 213 -19.07 3.78 -14.71
N LEU A 214 -19.12 3.76 -13.38
CA LEU A 214 -18.56 2.66 -12.60
C LEU A 214 -19.32 1.35 -12.83
N THR A 215 -20.63 1.40 -13.13
CA THR A 215 -21.41 0.20 -13.44
C THR A 215 -20.96 -0.38 -14.78
N ALA A 216 -20.81 0.44 -15.81
CA ALA A 216 -20.34 -0.01 -17.12
C ALA A 216 -18.91 -0.56 -17.05
N LEU A 217 -18.00 0.13 -16.35
CA LEU A 217 -16.60 -0.30 -16.18
C LEU A 217 -16.47 -1.60 -15.38
N LEU A 218 -17.40 -1.87 -14.45
CA LEU A 218 -17.46 -3.10 -13.67
C LEU A 218 -18.24 -4.23 -14.38
N GLY A 219 -18.90 -3.95 -15.50
CA GLY A 219 -19.53 -4.95 -16.35
C GLY A 219 -18.52 -5.81 -17.11
N ASP A 220 -19.02 -6.87 -17.75
CA ASP A 220 -18.21 -7.75 -18.58
C ASP A 220 -17.60 -7.00 -19.76
N GLY A 221 -16.27 -7.10 -19.92
CA GLY A 221 -15.55 -6.36 -20.95
C GLY A 221 -15.48 -4.84 -20.73
N GLY A 222 -15.93 -4.33 -19.58
CA GLY A 222 -15.97 -2.88 -19.29
C GLY A 222 -14.62 -2.16 -19.34
N LEU A 223 -13.51 -2.91 -19.24
CA LEU A 223 -12.14 -2.39 -19.34
C LEU A 223 -11.50 -2.59 -20.72
N ALA A 224 -12.14 -3.26 -21.67
CA ALA A 224 -11.52 -3.69 -22.94
C ALA A 224 -11.00 -2.53 -23.80
N GLU A 225 -11.62 -1.36 -23.71
CA GLU A 225 -11.21 -0.15 -24.44
C GLU A 225 -10.20 0.71 -23.67
N ILE A 226 -9.89 0.35 -22.42
CA ILE A 226 -8.93 1.09 -21.60
C ILE A 226 -7.53 0.60 -21.97
N PRO A 227 -6.59 1.46 -22.40
CA PRO A 227 -5.29 1.02 -22.91
C PRO A 227 -4.32 0.68 -21.77
N ILE A 228 -4.49 -0.52 -21.23
CA ILE A 228 -3.72 -1.14 -20.14
C ILE A 228 -3.40 -2.60 -20.49
N ASP A 229 -2.59 -3.26 -19.68
CA ASP A 229 -2.27 -4.68 -19.87
C ASP A 229 -3.49 -5.56 -19.57
N HIS A 230 -4.03 -6.20 -20.60
CA HIS A 230 -5.19 -7.11 -20.52
C HIS A 230 -4.80 -8.58 -20.28
N ASP A 231 -3.51 -8.92 -20.32
CA ASP A 231 -3.02 -10.27 -20.02
C ASP A 231 -3.04 -10.53 -18.50
N VAL A 232 -2.87 -9.47 -17.69
CA VAL A 232 -3.01 -9.56 -16.24
C VAL A 232 -4.47 -9.37 -15.83
N ARG A 233 -5.21 -10.47 -15.88
CA ARG A 233 -6.65 -10.55 -15.57
C ARG A 233 -7.01 -10.11 -14.14
N PRO A 234 -8.25 -9.63 -13.89
CA PRO A 234 -8.76 -9.39 -12.54
C PRO A 234 -8.59 -10.57 -11.59
N SER A 235 -8.39 -10.27 -10.30
CA SER A 235 -8.28 -11.31 -9.28
C SER A 235 -9.62 -12.05 -9.11
N PRO A 236 -9.65 -13.39 -9.20
CA PRO A 236 -10.88 -14.16 -8.97
C PRO A 236 -11.23 -14.31 -7.49
N THR A 237 -10.32 -13.95 -6.57
CA THR A 237 -10.46 -14.22 -5.12
C THR A 237 -10.48 -12.97 -4.25
N VAL A 238 -10.16 -11.80 -4.82
CA VAL A 238 -10.04 -10.55 -4.05
C VAL A 238 -10.72 -9.42 -4.80
N ARG A 239 -11.79 -8.90 -4.19
CA ARG A 239 -12.49 -7.69 -4.62
C ARG A 239 -11.91 -6.46 -3.92
N GLY A 240 -11.84 -5.33 -4.61
CA GLY A 240 -11.48 -4.04 -4.07
C GLY A 240 -12.58 -3.39 -3.23
N GLY A 241 -12.28 -2.18 -2.76
CA GLY A 241 -13.17 -1.33 -1.98
C GLY A 241 -13.16 -1.52 -0.47
N SER A 242 -13.62 -0.48 0.22
CA SER A 242 -13.67 -0.41 1.69
C SER A 242 -14.68 -1.38 2.30
N VAL A 243 -15.77 -1.70 1.59
CA VAL A 243 -16.78 -2.64 2.07
C VAL A 243 -16.20 -4.05 2.22
N GLU A 244 -15.51 -4.53 1.19
CA GLU A 244 -14.83 -5.83 1.23
C GLU A 244 -13.68 -5.81 2.25
N ALA A 245 -12.93 -4.71 2.36
CA ALA A 245 -11.86 -4.58 3.34
C ALA A 245 -12.39 -4.71 4.78
N ASN A 246 -13.48 -4.02 5.11
CA ASN A 246 -14.12 -4.09 6.43
C ASN A 246 -14.64 -5.50 6.71
N ARG A 247 -15.31 -6.14 5.74
CA ARG A 247 -15.78 -7.52 5.87
C ARG A 247 -14.64 -8.49 6.19
N ARG A 248 -13.47 -8.33 5.54
CA ARG A 248 -12.27 -9.14 5.79
C ARG A 248 -11.70 -8.90 7.18
N LEU A 249 -11.61 -7.65 7.62
CA LEU A 249 -11.15 -7.32 8.98
C LEU A 249 -12.07 -7.95 10.04
N ASP A 250 -13.39 -7.78 9.90
CA ASP A 250 -14.37 -8.33 10.83
C ASP A 250 -14.31 -9.86 10.90
N THR A 251 -14.21 -10.51 9.74
CA THR A 251 -14.08 -11.98 9.66
C THR A 251 -12.79 -12.44 10.33
N PHE A 252 -11.68 -11.71 10.10
CA PHE A 252 -10.41 -12.04 10.70
C PHE A 252 -10.43 -11.93 12.22
N LEU A 253 -10.92 -10.81 12.77
CA LEU A 253 -11.00 -10.60 14.21
C LEU A 253 -11.88 -11.66 14.89
N LYS A 254 -13.05 -11.95 14.31
CA LYS A 254 -14.02 -12.91 14.89
C LYS A 254 -13.58 -14.37 14.82
N HIS A 255 -12.82 -14.77 13.80
CA HIS A 255 -12.65 -16.19 13.47
C HIS A 255 -11.22 -16.65 13.24
N ARG A 256 -10.23 -15.75 13.16
CA ARG A 256 -8.86 -16.10 12.76
C ARG A 256 -7.77 -15.47 13.62
N LEU A 257 -8.08 -14.42 14.38
CA LEU A 257 -7.10 -13.76 15.22
C LEU A 257 -6.48 -14.76 16.20
N SER A 258 -7.29 -15.58 16.89
CA SER A 258 -6.79 -16.58 17.87
C SER A 258 -5.66 -17.45 17.33
N ASP A 259 -5.73 -17.81 16.05
CA ASP A 259 -4.81 -18.75 15.42
C ASP A 259 -3.67 -18.05 14.69
N TYR A 260 -3.66 -16.71 14.64
CA TYR A 260 -2.77 -15.92 13.81
C TYR A 260 -1.29 -16.20 14.12
N ASP A 261 -0.90 -16.17 15.39
CA ASP A 261 0.53 -16.30 15.76
C ASP A 261 1.11 -17.64 15.30
N GLU A 262 0.36 -18.72 15.53
CA GLU A 262 0.77 -20.09 15.23
C GLU A 262 0.64 -20.42 13.75
N LEU A 263 -0.49 -20.04 13.11
CA LEU A 263 -0.87 -20.56 11.80
C LEU A 263 -0.54 -19.63 10.62
N ARG A 264 -0.18 -18.34 10.83
CA ARG A 264 0.10 -17.38 9.74
C ARG A 264 1.21 -17.77 8.76
N ASN A 265 2.05 -18.74 9.12
CA ASN A 265 3.11 -19.23 8.24
C ASN A 265 2.67 -20.39 7.34
N HIS A 266 1.50 -20.99 7.57
CA HIS A 266 1.01 -22.18 6.89
C HIS A 266 0.01 -21.80 5.77
N PRO A 267 0.36 -21.95 4.48
CA PRO A 267 -0.51 -21.56 3.38
C PRO A 267 -1.90 -22.22 3.38
N ASP A 268 -2.00 -23.46 3.87
CA ASP A 268 -3.27 -24.21 3.93
C ASP A 268 -4.26 -23.73 5.00
N GLU A 269 -3.83 -22.89 5.96
CA GLU A 269 -4.63 -22.54 7.15
C GLU A 269 -5.39 -21.22 7.01
N HIS A 270 -5.11 -20.42 5.98
CA HIS A 270 -5.78 -19.13 5.72
C HIS A 270 -5.88 -18.17 6.93
N ALA A 271 -4.94 -18.27 7.88
CA ALA A 271 -4.97 -17.58 9.17
C ALA A 271 -4.58 -16.09 9.11
N THR A 272 -4.40 -15.49 7.93
CA THR A 272 -4.00 -14.07 7.79
C THR A 272 -5.18 -13.17 7.46
N THR A 273 -4.99 -11.85 7.63
CA THR A 273 -6.04 -10.84 7.39
C THR A 273 -6.49 -10.77 5.93
N GLY A 274 -5.59 -11.05 4.99
CA GLY A 274 -5.85 -10.86 3.55
C GLY A 274 -6.09 -9.41 3.14
N LEU A 275 -5.60 -8.44 3.93
CA LEU A 275 -5.85 -7.00 3.76
C LEU A 275 -4.73 -6.22 3.04
N SER A 276 -3.64 -6.88 2.63
CA SER A 276 -2.48 -6.17 2.06
C SER A 276 -2.83 -5.34 0.82
N ALA A 277 -3.66 -5.88 -0.08
CA ALA A 277 -4.15 -5.15 -1.26
C ALA A 277 -5.01 -3.93 -0.88
N HIS A 278 -5.92 -4.09 0.10
CA HIS A 278 -6.77 -3.01 0.58
C HIS A 278 -5.98 -1.92 1.32
N LEU A 279 -4.96 -2.29 2.08
CA LEU A 279 -4.04 -1.36 2.73
C LEU A 279 -3.18 -0.61 1.71
N HIS A 280 -2.74 -1.27 0.64
CA HIS A 280 -1.95 -0.68 -0.44
C HIS A 280 -2.73 0.40 -1.20
N PHE A 281 -3.93 0.07 -1.68
CA PHE A 281 -4.78 1.01 -2.41
C PHE A 281 -5.55 1.98 -1.50
N GLY A 282 -5.36 1.86 -0.18
CA GLY A 282 -5.96 2.76 0.80
C GLY A 282 -7.46 2.59 0.98
N HIS A 283 -8.02 1.44 0.62
CA HIS A 283 -9.42 1.06 0.88
C HIS A 283 -9.72 0.84 2.37
N ILE A 284 -8.68 0.56 3.17
CA ILE A 284 -8.75 0.51 4.64
C ILE A 284 -7.54 1.20 5.25
N ALA A 285 -7.72 1.89 6.37
CA ALA A 285 -6.62 2.56 7.07
C ALA A 285 -5.87 1.59 7.99
N ALA A 286 -4.54 1.75 8.10
CA ALA A 286 -3.80 1.09 9.18
C ALA A 286 -4.30 1.52 10.57
N HIS A 287 -4.68 2.79 10.71
CA HIS A 287 -5.35 3.34 11.91
C HIS A 287 -6.57 2.51 12.32
N GLN A 288 -7.45 2.22 11.37
CA GLN A 288 -8.67 1.47 11.60
C GLN A 288 -8.37 0.03 12.03
N VAL A 289 -7.41 -0.63 11.36
CA VAL A 289 -7.03 -2.00 11.71
C VAL A 289 -6.43 -2.06 13.11
N VAL A 290 -5.55 -1.12 13.46
CA VAL A 290 -4.95 -1.05 14.81
C VAL A 290 -6.02 -0.78 15.85
N GLN A 291 -6.90 0.21 15.64
CA GLN A 291 -8.00 0.50 16.57
C GLN A 291 -8.89 -0.73 16.77
N ALA A 292 -9.27 -1.42 15.70
CA ALA A 292 -10.14 -2.59 15.80
C ALA A 292 -9.48 -3.77 16.54
N ILE A 293 -8.15 -3.94 16.43
CA ILE A 293 -7.41 -4.93 17.23
C ILE A 293 -7.42 -4.52 18.70
N LEU A 294 -7.09 -3.26 19.02
CA LEU A 294 -7.04 -2.78 20.40
C LEU A 294 -8.43 -2.83 21.07
N ASP A 295 -9.49 -2.48 20.34
CA ASP A 295 -10.88 -2.59 20.82
C ASP A 295 -11.26 -4.06 21.07
N HIS A 296 -10.88 -4.97 20.17
CA HIS A 296 -11.12 -6.42 20.33
C HIS A 296 -10.45 -6.97 21.60
N GLU A 297 -9.23 -6.50 21.89
CA GLU A 297 -8.48 -6.88 23.09
C GLU A 297 -8.89 -6.11 24.35
N SER A 298 -9.88 -5.21 24.26
CA SER A 298 -10.26 -4.28 25.36
C SER A 298 -9.07 -3.53 25.94
N TRP A 299 -8.13 -3.16 25.06
CA TRP A 299 -6.86 -2.57 25.44
C TRP A 299 -6.99 -1.07 25.72
N THR A 300 -6.30 -0.60 26.75
CA THR A 300 -6.19 0.82 27.11
C THR A 300 -4.72 1.26 27.24
N PRO A 301 -4.38 2.55 27.02
CA PRO A 301 -2.99 3.01 27.03
C PRO A 301 -2.18 2.70 28.31
N ASP A 302 -2.83 2.62 29.46
CA ASP A 302 -2.21 2.27 30.75
C ASP A 302 -1.73 0.82 30.83
N GLN A 303 -2.21 -0.05 29.94
CA GLN A 303 -1.73 -1.43 29.82
C GLN A 303 -0.39 -1.51 29.07
N ALA A 304 0.08 -0.41 28.46
CA ALA A 304 1.36 -0.41 27.76
C ALA A 304 2.55 -0.65 28.70
N GLY A 305 3.37 -1.66 28.38
CA GLY A 305 4.63 -1.93 29.06
C GLY A 305 5.76 -0.97 28.67
N ALA A 306 6.89 -1.08 29.35
CA ALA A 306 8.09 -0.33 28.99
C ALA A 306 8.61 -0.74 27.60
N ALA A 307 9.05 0.25 26.81
CA ALA A 307 9.64 0.00 25.50
C ALA A 307 10.85 -0.95 25.57
N ASN A 308 10.71 -2.14 24.97
CA ASN A 308 11.66 -3.25 25.11
C ASN A 308 12.31 -3.67 23.78
N GLY A 309 11.75 -3.25 22.63
CA GLY A 309 12.20 -3.62 21.27
C GLY A 309 11.84 -5.04 20.82
N LYS A 310 11.16 -5.80 21.68
CA LYS A 310 10.63 -7.14 21.41
C LYS A 310 9.22 -7.04 20.85
N ASN A 311 8.82 -8.05 20.09
CA ASN A 311 7.48 -8.17 19.53
C ASN A 311 6.42 -8.60 20.56
N HIS A 312 6.76 -8.63 21.85
CA HIS A 312 5.86 -9.01 22.92
C HIS A 312 6.11 -8.23 24.22
N GLY A 313 5.11 -8.22 25.10
CA GLY A 313 5.15 -7.61 26.43
C GLY A 313 5.21 -6.09 26.44
N PHE A 314 4.89 -5.45 25.31
CA PHE A 314 4.68 -4.00 25.25
C PHE A 314 3.19 -3.68 25.21
N TRP A 315 2.42 -4.38 24.39
CA TRP A 315 0.99 -4.14 24.32
C TRP A 315 0.28 -4.85 25.46
N ASN A 316 0.82 -5.97 25.97
CA ASN A 316 0.18 -6.79 26.99
C ASN A 316 -1.23 -7.27 26.57
N THR A 317 -1.45 -7.41 25.27
CA THR A 317 -2.61 -8.09 24.66
C THR A 317 -2.34 -9.58 24.50
N SER A 318 -3.26 -10.33 23.90
CA SER A 318 -3.00 -11.73 23.54
C SER A 318 -1.80 -11.89 22.58
N PRO A 319 -1.07 -13.02 22.61
CA PRO A 319 0.03 -13.31 21.69
C PRO A 319 -0.30 -13.10 20.19
N PRO A 320 -1.45 -13.58 19.66
CA PRO A 320 -1.83 -13.29 18.28
C PRO A 320 -2.03 -11.81 17.97
N ALA A 321 -2.61 -11.05 18.90
CA ALA A 321 -2.77 -9.61 18.73
C ALA A 321 -1.41 -8.90 18.72
N GLU A 322 -0.48 -9.24 19.62
CA GLU A 322 0.88 -8.67 19.60
C GLU A 322 1.63 -9.01 18.31
N ALA A 323 1.50 -10.25 17.83
CA ALA A 323 2.10 -10.67 16.58
C ALA A 323 1.57 -9.87 15.38
N LEU A 324 0.26 -9.59 15.34
CA LEU A 324 -0.36 -8.80 14.28
C LEU A 324 -0.02 -7.31 14.39
N LEU A 325 -0.03 -6.75 15.61
CA LEU A 325 0.41 -5.38 15.89
C LEU A 325 1.86 -5.19 15.44
N ASP A 326 2.73 -6.18 15.63
CA ASP A 326 4.10 -6.13 15.11
C ASP A 326 4.15 -6.07 13.58
N GLN A 327 3.30 -6.82 12.88
CA GLN A 327 3.26 -6.75 11.41
C GLN A 327 2.82 -5.37 10.92
N ILE A 328 1.78 -4.79 11.51
CA ILE A 328 1.19 -3.53 11.00
C ILE A 328 1.93 -2.27 11.48
N LEU A 329 2.44 -2.24 12.72
CA LEU A 329 3.13 -1.08 13.30
C LEU A 329 4.65 -1.13 13.17
N THR A 330 5.27 -2.31 13.08
CA THR A 330 6.71 -2.44 12.90
C THR A 330 7.05 -2.73 11.43
N TRP A 331 6.62 -3.88 10.90
CA TRP A 331 7.10 -4.36 9.60
C TRP A 331 6.54 -3.57 8.42
N ARG A 332 5.28 -3.15 8.50
CA ARG A 332 4.73 -2.24 7.49
C ARG A 332 5.37 -0.87 7.60
N GLU A 333 5.35 -0.25 8.78
CA GLU A 333 5.78 1.14 8.89
C GLU A 333 7.30 1.35 8.74
N ILE A 334 8.15 0.36 9.01
CA ILE A 334 9.59 0.46 8.70
C ILE A 334 9.83 0.55 7.17
N GLY A 335 8.97 -0.06 6.35
CA GLY A 335 9.00 0.10 4.90
C GLY A 335 8.64 1.52 4.48
N PHE A 336 7.59 2.09 5.07
CA PHE A 336 7.19 3.48 4.86
C PHE A 336 8.24 4.49 5.34
N ASN A 337 8.83 4.26 6.51
CA ASN A 337 9.95 5.05 7.05
C ASN A 337 11.12 5.07 6.06
N GLN A 338 11.53 3.92 5.52
CA GLN A 338 12.61 3.86 4.54
C GLN A 338 12.27 4.57 3.24
N ALA A 339 11.09 4.33 2.66
CA ALA A 339 10.67 5.00 1.43
C ALA A 339 10.63 6.53 1.61
N TYR A 340 10.18 7.01 2.77
CA TYR A 340 10.11 8.44 3.07
C TYR A 340 11.50 9.05 3.31
N GLN A 341 12.37 8.39 4.08
CA GLN A 341 13.70 8.89 4.45
C GLN A 341 14.75 8.70 3.35
N ARG A 342 14.52 7.78 2.41
CA ARG A 342 15.43 7.43 1.29
C ARG A 342 14.67 7.33 -0.03
N PRO A 343 13.98 8.40 -0.48
CA PRO A 343 13.08 8.35 -1.63
C PRO A 343 13.76 8.04 -2.97
N GLN A 344 15.10 8.19 -3.06
CA GLN A 344 15.86 7.95 -4.29
C GLN A 344 16.49 6.56 -4.37
N THR A 345 16.56 5.83 -3.24
CA THR A 345 17.33 4.57 -3.15
C THR A 345 16.57 3.44 -2.46
N TYR A 346 15.32 3.66 -2.01
CA TYR A 346 14.54 2.66 -1.28
C TYR A 346 14.34 1.33 -2.03
N ASP A 347 14.49 1.32 -3.35
CA ASP A 347 14.31 0.16 -4.24
C ASP A 347 15.61 -0.31 -4.90
N ARG A 348 16.79 0.13 -4.41
CA ARG A 348 18.09 -0.19 -5.01
C ARG A 348 19.05 -0.92 -4.07
N LEU A 349 20.05 -1.63 -4.60
CA LEU A 349 21.02 -2.39 -3.79
C LEU A 349 21.86 -1.49 -2.84
N GLU A 350 22.12 -0.24 -3.21
CA GLU A 350 22.97 0.69 -2.43
C GLU A 350 22.35 1.06 -1.07
N SER A 351 21.08 0.76 -0.88
CA SER A 351 20.36 0.97 0.39
C SER A 351 20.45 -0.23 1.34
N LEU A 352 21.06 -1.33 0.91
CA LEU A 352 21.33 -2.47 1.78
C LEU A 352 22.37 -2.11 2.84
N PRO A 353 22.37 -2.75 4.02
CA PRO A 353 23.43 -2.55 5.01
C PRO A 353 24.79 -3.03 4.48
N ASP A 354 25.88 -2.43 4.97
CA ASP A 354 27.25 -2.69 4.48
C ASP A 354 27.62 -4.18 4.44
N TRP A 355 27.20 -4.96 5.44
CA TRP A 355 27.46 -6.39 5.47
C TRP A 355 26.80 -7.14 4.31
N ALA A 356 25.60 -6.72 3.89
CA ALA A 356 24.86 -7.32 2.80
C ALA A 356 25.49 -6.93 1.44
N GLN A 357 25.88 -5.65 1.29
CA GLN A 357 26.61 -5.21 0.10
C GLN A 357 27.94 -5.96 -0.05
N LYS A 358 28.70 -6.08 1.04
CA LYS A 358 29.97 -6.83 1.06
C LYS A 358 29.77 -8.29 0.68
N THR A 359 28.79 -8.98 1.28
CA THR A 359 28.59 -10.40 0.99
C THR A 359 28.11 -10.64 -0.44
N ILE A 360 27.29 -9.74 -1.01
CA ILE A 360 26.87 -9.81 -2.42
C ILE A 360 28.06 -9.63 -3.36
N ALA A 361 28.99 -8.73 -3.02
CA ALA A 361 30.21 -8.53 -3.79
C ALA A 361 31.13 -9.76 -3.73
N GLU A 362 31.30 -10.35 -2.54
CA GLU A 362 32.13 -11.55 -2.32
C GLU A 362 31.62 -12.77 -3.10
N THR A 363 30.31 -12.97 -3.23
CA THR A 363 29.70 -14.14 -3.90
C THR A 363 29.29 -13.89 -5.34
N ARG A 364 29.67 -12.74 -5.92
CA ARG A 364 29.28 -12.32 -7.27
C ARG A 364 29.65 -13.36 -8.32
N SER A 365 30.85 -13.92 -8.21
CA SER A 365 31.43 -14.87 -9.18
C SER A 365 31.14 -16.35 -8.85
N ASP A 366 30.39 -16.64 -7.79
CA ASP A 366 30.04 -18.02 -7.45
C ASP A 366 29.21 -18.66 -8.58
N PRO A 367 29.51 -19.91 -8.99
CA PRO A 367 28.71 -20.59 -10.00
C PRO A 367 27.26 -20.72 -9.53
N ARG A 368 26.30 -20.39 -10.42
CA ARG A 368 24.87 -20.56 -10.15
C ARG A 368 24.45 -21.99 -10.50
N PRO A 369 23.68 -22.69 -9.65
CA PRO A 369 23.23 -24.04 -9.97
C PRO A 369 22.25 -24.09 -11.14
N TYR A 370 21.47 -23.01 -11.33
CA TYR A 370 20.54 -22.82 -12.44
C TYR A 370 20.55 -21.35 -12.84
N LEU A 371 20.20 -21.06 -14.09
CA LEU A 371 19.95 -19.71 -14.59
C LEU A 371 18.62 -19.72 -15.33
N TYR A 372 17.68 -18.88 -14.89
CA TYR A 372 16.38 -18.71 -15.54
C TYR A 372 16.24 -17.29 -16.09
N THR A 373 15.64 -17.20 -17.26
CA THR A 373 15.21 -15.92 -17.84
C THR A 373 14.01 -15.37 -17.09
N LEU A 374 13.75 -14.07 -17.23
CA LEU A 374 12.54 -13.45 -16.68
C LEU A 374 11.27 -14.17 -17.16
N ASN A 375 11.21 -14.55 -18.45
CA ASN A 375 10.07 -15.25 -19.02
C ASN A 375 9.85 -16.63 -18.39
N GLN A 376 10.91 -17.39 -18.11
CA GLN A 376 10.80 -18.68 -17.43
C GLN A 376 10.30 -18.51 -15.99
N PHE A 377 10.82 -17.51 -15.26
CA PHE A 377 10.28 -17.18 -13.95
C PHE A 377 8.82 -16.75 -14.02
N GLU A 378 8.47 -15.85 -14.94
CA GLU A 378 7.11 -15.31 -15.08
C GLU A 378 6.07 -16.41 -15.31
N ASN A 379 6.40 -17.39 -16.16
CA ASN A 379 5.54 -18.51 -16.52
C ASN A 379 5.69 -19.74 -15.62
N ALA A 380 6.34 -19.62 -14.46
CA ALA A 380 6.52 -20.72 -13.51
C ALA A 380 7.22 -21.96 -14.12
N GLN A 381 8.25 -21.73 -14.94
CA GLN A 381 8.99 -22.77 -15.67
C GLN A 381 10.36 -23.04 -15.04
N THR A 382 10.40 -23.25 -13.73
CA THR A 382 11.61 -23.70 -13.02
C THR A 382 11.55 -25.19 -12.72
N HIS A 383 12.68 -25.77 -12.30
CA HIS A 383 12.73 -27.16 -11.82
C HIS A 383 12.02 -27.36 -10.47
N ASP A 384 11.70 -26.28 -9.75
CA ASP A 384 11.20 -26.33 -8.38
C ASP A 384 9.69 -26.09 -8.35
N GLU A 385 8.94 -27.18 -8.23
CA GLU A 385 7.47 -27.19 -8.17
C GLU A 385 6.91 -26.25 -7.08
N LEU A 386 7.56 -26.13 -5.92
CA LEU A 386 7.06 -25.23 -4.86
C LEU A 386 7.28 -23.76 -5.24
N TRP A 387 8.38 -23.44 -5.91
CA TRP A 387 8.61 -22.10 -6.44
C TRP A 387 7.60 -21.77 -7.55
N ASN A 388 7.36 -22.72 -8.45
CA ASN A 388 6.37 -22.59 -9.52
C ASN A 388 4.97 -22.35 -8.95
N ALA A 389 4.57 -23.08 -7.90
CA ALA A 389 3.31 -22.87 -7.20
C ALA A 389 3.17 -21.46 -6.60
N ALA A 390 4.24 -20.93 -5.99
CA ALA A 390 4.26 -19.55 -5.50
C ALA A 390 4.08 -18.53 -6.62
N GLN A 391 4.75 -18.73 -7.74
CA GLN A 391 4.60 -17.87 -8.91
C GLN A 391 3.18 -17.95 -9.51
N ARG A 392 2.61 -19.15 -9.65
CA ARG A 392 1.23 -19.33 -10.15
C ARG A 392 0.21 -18.66 -9.21
N GLU A 393 0.36 -18.81 -7.89
CA GLU A 393 -0.48 -18.10 -6.90
C GLU A 393 -0.49 -16.58 -7.16
N LEU A 394 0.70 -15.99 -7.37
CA LEU A 394 0.83 -14.57 -7.66
C LEU A 394 0.17 -14.18 -8.97
N VAL A 395 0.43 -14.93 -10.05
CA VAL A 395 -0.10 -14.65 -11.39
C VAL A 395 -1.62 -14.80 -11.44
N GLU A 396 -2.17 -15.85 -10.84
CA GLU A 396 -3.60 -16.11 -10.85
C GLU A 396 -4.35 -15.18 -9.90
N THR A 397 -3.92 -15.10 -8.64
CA THR A 397 -4.70 -14.44 -7.58
C THR A 397 -4.29 -12.99 -7.32
N GLY A 398 -3.06 -12.62 -7.68
CA GLY A 398 -2.52 -11.27 -7.45
C GLY A 398 -2.07 -11.08 -6.02
N LEU A 399 -2.05 -12.16 -5.24
CA LEU A 399 -1.48 -12.24 -3.91
C LEU A 399 -0.54 -13.43 -3.89
N MET A 400 0.46 -13.37 -3.03
CA MET A 400 1.30 -14.52 -2.71
C MET A 400 1.42 -14.62 -1.20
N HIS A 401 1.30 -15.83 -0.65
CA HIS A 401 1.45 -16.06 0.78
C HIS A 401 2.82 -15.54 1.26
N ASN A 402 2.89 -14.86 2.41
CA ASN A 402 4.10 -14.15 2.84
C ASN A 402 5.33 -15.06 2.98
N TYR A 403 5.16 -16.26 3.54
CA TYR A 403 6.27 -17.23 3.61
C TYR A 403 6.75 -17.66 2.23
N MET A 404 5.82 -17.82 1.28
CA MET A 404 6.15 -18.14 -0.11
C MET A 404 6.87 -16.98 -0.78
N ARG A 405 6.52 -15.71 -0.52
CA ARG A 405 7.27 -14.53 -1.03
C ARG A 405 8.73 -14.55 -0.62
N MET A 406 9.01 -14.90 0.65
CA MET A 406 10.39 -15.01 1.12
C MET A 406 11.14 -16.11 0.37
N LEU A 407 10.57 -17.31 0.27
CA LEU A 407 11.19 -18.42 -0.47
C LEU A 407 11.39 -18.04 -1.95
N TRP A 408 10.33 -17.53 -2.59
CA TRP A 408 10.28 -17.10 -3.98
C TRP A 408 11.42 -16.14 -4.32
N GLY A 409 11.61 -15.10 -3.51
CA GLY A 409 12.68 -14.13 -3.74
C GLY A 409 14.07 -14.74 -3.51
N LYS A 410 14.24 -15.57 -2.46
CA LYS A 410 15.54 -16.22 -2.20
C LYS A 410 15.96 -17.13 -3.35
N LYS A 411 14.99 -17.82 -3.97
CA LYS A 411 15.23 -18.66 -5.14
C LYS A 411 15.53 -17.84 -6.40
N ILE A 412 14.89 -16.69 -6.60
CA ILE A 412 15.27 -15.78 -7.70
C ILE A 412 16.74 -15.34 -7.52
N LEU A 413 17.17 -14.95 -6.31
CA LEU A 413 18.58 -14.65 -6.04
C LEU A 413 19.50 -15.85 -6.36
N HIS A 414 19.05 -17.07 -6.05
CA HIS A 414 19.82 -18.28 -6.29
C HIS A 414 20.01 -18.61 -7.77
N TRP A 415 19.03 -18.27 -8.61
CA TRP A 415 18.91 -18.73 -10.00
C TRP A 415 18.93 -17.59 -11.03
N THR A 416 19.53 -16.47 -10.66
CA THR A 416 19.85 -15.36 -11.55
C THR A 416 21.36 -15.12 -11.56
N GLU A 417 21.84 -14.45 -12.59
CA GLU A 417 23.28 -14.22 -12.78
C GLU A 417 23.89 -13.46 -11.60
N ASN A 418 23.18 -12.48 -11.05
CA ASN A 418 23.65 -11.64 -9.96
C ASN A 418 22.49 -10.98 -9.20
N ALA A 419 22.80 -10.39 -8.05
CA ALA A 419 21.82 -9.76 -7.18
C ALA A 419 21.06 -8.57 -7.81
N GLN A 420 21.67 -7.86 -8.78
CA GLN A 420 20.99 -6.77 -9.49
C GLN A 420 19.90 -7.32 -10.41
N GLN A 421 20.21 -8.35 -11.19
CA GLN A 421 19.21 -9.03 -12.02
C GLN A 421 18.10 -9.67 -11.16
N ALA A 422 18.47 -10.27 -10.02
CA ALA A 422 17.50 -10.79 -9.05
C ALA A 422 16.54 -9.70 -8.56
N LEU A 423 17.08 -8.54 -8.19
CA LEU A 423 16.29 -7.38 -7.74
C LEU A 423 15.33 -6.91 -8.84
N ASP A 424 15.83 -6.75 -10.07
CA ASP A 424 15.04 -6.28 -11.20
C ASP A 424 13.88 -7.23 -11.53
N PHE A 425 14.15 -8.55 -11.51
CA PHE A 425 13.13 -9.58 -11.74
C PHE A 425 12.09 -9.59 -10.61
N MET A 426 12.54 -9.54 -9.36
CA MET A 426 11.63 -9.52 -8.21
C MET A 426 10.71 -8.30 -8.24
N ILE A 427 11.26 -7.10 -8.51
CA ILE A 427 10.47 -5.86 -8.64
C ILE A 427 9.48 -5.97 -9.80
N HIS A 428 9.92 -6.47 -10.97
CA HIS A 428 9.07 -6.58 -12.13
C HIS A 428 7.87 -7.49 -11.87
N LEU A 429 8.11 -8.73 -11.43
CA LEU A 429 7.07 -9.73 -11.21
C LEU A 429 6.11 -9.31 -10.09
N ASN A 430 6.63 -8.85 -8.96
CA ASN A 430 5.80 -8.40 -7.84
C ASN A 430 4.92 -7.22 -8.23
N ASN A 431 5.46 -6.26 -8.99
CA ASN A 431 4.71 -5.06 -9.36
C ASN A 431 3.80 -5.25 -10.58
N LYS A 432 4.04 -6.25 -11.44
CA LYS A 432 3.15 -6.61 -12.54
C LYS A 432 1.90 -7.32 -12.03
N TYR A 433 2.07 -8.32 -11.18
CA TYR A 433 0.97 -9.22 -10.77
C TYR A 433 0.39 -8.92 -9.39
N GLY A 434 1.20 -8.45 -8.44
CA GLY A 434 0.77 -8.23 -7.06
C GLY A 434 -0.20 -7.07 -6.94
N LEU A 435 -1.37 -7.31 -6.34
CA LEU A 435 -2.31 -6.26 -5.93
C LEU A 435 -1.71 -5.37 -4.84
N ASP A 436 -0.78 -5.88 -4.04
CA ASP A 436 -0.04 -5.15 -3.01
C ASP A 436 1.41 -4.81 -3.41
N GLY A 437 1.72 -4.89 -4.70
CA GLY A 437 2.98 -4.42 -5.26
C GLY A 437 3.05 -2.89 -5.40
N ARG A 438 4.21 -2.37 -5.79
CA ARG A 438 4.50 -0.92 -5.92
C ARG A 438 4.32 -0.14 -4.61
N ASP A 439 4.45 -0.86 -3.50
CA ASP A 439 4.22 -0.38 -2.14
C ASP A 439 5.54 -0.36 -1.35
N PRO A 440 5.75 0.57 -0.39
CA PRO A 440 6.95 0.57 0.46
C PRO A 440 7.21 -0.79 1.13
N ASN A 441 6.15 -1.51 1.49
CA ASN A 441 6.25 -2.84 2.08
C ASN A 441 6.82 -3.85 1.09
N SER A 442 6.35 -3.82 -0.15
CA SER A 442 6.81 -4.76 -1.19
C SER A 442 8.28 -4.53 -1.53
N TYR A 443 8.73 -3.29 -1.68
CA TYR A 443 10.15 -2.98 -1.86
C TYR A 443 10.97 -3.37 -0.61
N CYS A 444 10.47 -3.09 0.59
CA CYS A 444 11.15 -3.51 1.82
C CYS A 444 11.28 -5.04 1.91
N GLY A 445 10.25 -5.79 1.54
CA GLY A 445 10.25 -7.25 1.53
C GLY A 445 11.20 -7.84 0.47
N ILE A 446 11.21 -7.28 -0.74
CA ILE A 446 12.16 -7.67 -1.80
C ILE A 446 13.60 -7.39 -1.35
N LEU A 447 13.88 -6.24 -0.75
CA LEU A 447 15.23 -5.93 -0.29
C LEU A 447 15.61 -6.71 0.98
N TRP A 448 14.64 -7.16 1.78
CA TRP A 448 14.88 -8.10 2.88
C TRP A 448 15.38 -9.45 2.37
N VAL A 449 14.90 -9.91 1.22
CA VAL A 449 15.46 -11.08 0.53
C VAL A 449 16.96 -10.89 0.25
N LEU A 450 17.42 -9.66 0.07
CA LEU A 450 18.81 -9.31 -0.19
C LEU A 450 19.59 -8.84 1.06
N GLY A 451 18.98 -8.90 2.25
CA GLY A 451 19.66 -8.64 3.54
C GLY A 451 19.26 -7.34 4.24
N ARG A 452 18.35 -6.53 3.69
CA ARG A 452 17.78 -5.38 4.41
C ARG A 452 17.01 -5.85 5.65
N THR A 453 17.12 -5.10 6.75
CA THR A 453 16.36 -5.34 8.01
C THR A 453 16.48 -6.75 8.61
N ASP A 454 17.40 -7.57 8.12
CA ASP A 454 17.83 -8.85 8.67
C ASP A 454 19.26 -8.75 9.22
N ARG A 455 19.71 -9.81 9.87
CA ARG A 455 21.10 -9.97 10.31
C ARG A 455 21.89 -10.83 9.33
N ALA A 456 23.22 -10.79 9.43
CA ALA A 456 24.09 -11.76 8.79
C ALA A 456 23.86 -13.18 9.36
N TRP A 457 23.87 -14.17 8.48
CA TRP A 457 23.71 -15.59 8.79
C TRP A 457 25.01 -16.36 8.54
N GLY A 458 25.24 -17.38 9.35
CA GLY A 458 26.29 -18.37 9.18
C GLY A 458 25.72 -19.80 9.20
N PRO A 459 26.42 -20.79 8.62
CA PRO A 459 27.65 -20.65 7.83
C PRO A 459 27.42 -19.93 6.48
N LYS A 460 28.48 -19.34 5.91
CA LYS A 460 28.41 -18.75 4.56
C LYS A 460 28.11 -19.85 3.53
N ARG A 461 27.28 -19.54 2.52
CA ARG A 461 26.91 -20.48 1.45
C ARG A 461 27.25 -19.90 0.07
N PRO A 462 27.55 -20.73 -0.94
CA PRO A 462 27.69 -20.26 -2.31
C PRO A 462 26.47 -19.43 -2.73
N VAL A 463 26.70 -18.39 -3.54
CA VAL A 463 25.71 -17.40 -4.01
C VAL A 463 25.21 -16.45 -2.91
N PHE A 464 24.81 -16.98 -1.76
CA PHE A 464 24.18 -16.20 -0.69
C PHE A 464 25.17 -15.52 0.24
N GLY A 465 26.35 -16.10 0.43
CA GLY A 465 27.30 -15.72 1.46
C GLY A 465 26.62 -15.69 2.82
N SER A 466 26.52 -14.51 3.43
CA SER A 466 25.86 -14.30 4.73
C SER A 466 24.37 -13.92 4.65
N ILE A 467 23.76 -13.87 3.47
CA ILE A 467 22.31 -13.69 3.33
C ILE A 467 21.59 -14.93 3.87
N ARG A 468 20.47 -14.73 4.59
CA ARG A 468 19.62 -15.84 5.06
C ARG A 468 19.27 -16.78 3.90
N TYR A 469 19.61 -18.05 4.04
CA TYR A 469 19.29 -19.09 3.07
C TYR A 469 17.94 -19.76 3.36
N MET A 470 17.19 -20.07 2.31
CA MET A 470 15.91 -20.81 2.38
C MET A 470 15.85 -21.84 1.26
N THR A 471 15.34 -23.04 1.56
CA THR A 471 15.14 -24.12 0.57
C THR A 471 13.71 -24.60 0.55
N SER A 472 13.30 -25.11 -0.60
CA SER A 472 11.98 -25.70 -0.80
C SER A 472 11.83 -26.98 0.02
N ASP A 473 12.85 -27.82 0.10
CA ASP A 473 12.83 -29.04 0.93
C ASP A 473 12.59 -28.73 2.42
N SER A 474 13.28 -27.73 2.96
CA SER A 474 13.07 -27.31 4.34
C SER A 474 11.69 -26.70 4.53
N THR A 475 11.16 -26.03 3.50
CA THR A 475 9.83 -25.42 3.54
C THR A 475 8.74 -26.49 3.51
N ARG A 476 8.88 -27.53 2.67
CA ARG A 476 7.96 -28.68 2.61
C ARG A 476 7.88 -29.45 3.92
N ARG A 477 9.00 -29.59 4.64
CA ARG A 477 9.01 -30.22 5.97
C ARG A 477 8.37 -29.36 7.05
N LYS A 478 8.45 -28.02 6.93
CA LYS A 478 8.04 -27.09 7.97
C LYS A 478 6.57 -26.68 7.85
N LEU A 479 6.05 -26.55 6.63
CA LEU A 479 4.74 -25.95 6.37
C LEU A 479 3.73 -26.98 5.89
N ARG A 480 2.45 -26.65 6.09
CA ARG A 480 1.31 -27.39 5.55
C ARG A 480 1.03 -26.83 4.15
N LEU A 481 1.25 -27.65 3.12
CA LEU A 481 1.25 -27.23 1.71
C LEU A 481 0.42 -28.15 0.81
N GLY A 482 -0.34 -29.09 1.38
CA GLY A 482 -1.04 -30.11 0.61
C GLY A 482 -2.12 -29.48 -0.29
N LYS A 483 -2.97 -28.63 0.29
CA LYS A 483 -4.02 -27.92 -0.48
C LYS A 483 -3.40 -26.87 -1.40
N TYR A 484 -2.34 -26.22 -0.94
CA TYR A 484 -1.59 -25.22 -1.69
C TYR A 484 -1.02 -25.80 -3.00
N LEU A 485 -0.32 -26.93 -2.92
CA LEU A 485 0.25 -27.61 -4.09
C LEU A 485 -0.83 -28.26 -4.95
N GLN A 486 -1.92 -28.78 -4.36
CA GLN A 486 -3.05 -29.25 -5.17
C GLN A 486 -3.64 -28.14 -6.05
N ARG A 487 -3.65 -26.90 -5.54
CA ARG A 487 -4.24 -25.77 -6.24
C ARG A 487 -3.29 -25.12 -7.26
N PHE A 488 -2.01 -24.98 -6.92
CA PHE A 488 -1.05 -24.19 -7.71
C PHE A 488 0.14 -25.00 -8.23
N GLY A 489 0.21 -26.30 -7.93
CA GLY A 489 1.36 -27.17 -8.25
C GLY A 489 1.57 -27.44 -9.73
N ASP A 490 0.49 -27.46 -10.54
CA ASP A 490 0.51 -27.80 -11.97
C ASP A 490 -0.24 -26.80 -12.85
#